data_AF-A0A661PZS9-F1
#
_entry.id   AF-A0A661PZS9-F1
#
_cell.length_a   1.000
_cell.length_b   1.000
_cell.length_c   1.000
_cell.angle_alpha   90.00
_cell.angle_beta   90.00
_cell.angle_gamma   90.00
#
_symmetry.space_group_name_H-M   'P 1'
#
loop_
_entity.id
_entity.type
_entity.pdbx_description
1 polymer ?
#
loop_
_entity_poly.entity_id
_entity_poly.type
_entity_poly.pdbx_seq_one_letter_code
_entity_poly.pdbx_strand_id
1 'polypeptide(L)'
;KRNDEITLSGIADLHPDRLVISPGPCTPTEAGISVSAIQEFAGKLPILGVCLGHQSIGAAFGGDIVRAAHIMHGKTSEVEHDSCELFKDVANPFTATRYHSLVIAPKTLPACLKVTARACDDQEIMAIRHRDLPIWGIQFHPESILTKAGMAILKNFLLLK
;
A
#
# COMPACT_ATOMS: atom_id res chain seq x y z
N LYS A 1 -3.23 9.19 14.24
CA LYS A 1 -2.17 9.36 15.28
C LYS A 1 -0.88 8.80 14.71
N ARG A 2 0.31 9.17 15.24
CA ARG A 2 1.57 8.59 14.76
C ARG A 2 1.68 7.11 15.17
N ASN A 3 2.42 6.33 14.39
CA ASN A 3 2.63 4.89 14.59
C ASN A 3 3.49 4.54 15.82
N ASP A 4 4.16 5.52 16.42
CA ASP A 4 4.96 5.41 17.65
C ASP A 4 4.23 5.94 18.89
N GLU A 5 3.05 6.55 18.71
CA GLU A 5 2.28 7.22 19.77
C GLU A 5 0.96 6.50 20.12
N ILE A 6 0.62 5.44 19.39
CA ILE A 6 -0.62 4.67 19.59
C ILE A 6 -0.30 3.19 19.71
N THR A 7 -0.98 2.50 20.63
CA THR A 7 -0.89 1.05 20.80
C THR A 7 -1.98 0.36 19.99
N LEU A 8 -1.87 -0.97 19.81
CA LEU A 8 -2.93 -1.78 19.18
C LEU A 8 -4.27 -1.64 19.92
N SER A 9 -4.23 -1.70 21.26
CA SER A 9 -5.42 -1.45 22.09
C SER A 9 -5.99 -0.06 21.86
N GLY A 10 -5.12 0.96 21.81
CA GLY A 10 -5.54 2.33 21.56
C GLY A 10 -6.14 2.55 20.16
N ILE A 11 -5.79 1.74 19.16
CA ILE A 11 -6.49 1.72 17.87
C ILE A 11 -7.87 1.09 18.03
N ALA A 12 -7.96 -0.06 18.71
CA ALA A 12 -9.23 -0.77 18.91
C ALA A 12 -10.25 0.10 19.68
N ASP A 13 -9.80 0.84 20.70
CA ASP A 13 -10.63 1.72 21.53
C ASP A 13 -11.21 2.91 20.75
N LEU A 14 -10.63 3.27 19.60
CA LEU A 14 -11.18 4.30 18.71
C LEU A 14 -12.33 3.79 17.84
N HIS A 15 -12.59 2.48 17.83
CA HIS A 15 -13.59 1.83 16.97
C HIS A 15 -13.56 2.32 15.50
N PRO A 16 -12.39 2.26 14.82
CA PRO A 16 -12.28 2.79 13.46
C PRO A 16 -13.03 1.92 12.45
N ASP A 17 -13.70 2.55 11.49
CA ASP A 17 -14.30 1.85 10.37
C ASP A 17 -13.26 1.31 9.38
N ARG A 18 -12.09 1.96 9.29
CA ARG A 18 -11.00 1.67 8.34
C ARG A 18 -9.65 2.04 8.92
N LEU A 19 -8.61 1.34 8.49
CA LEU A 19 -7.23 1.62 8.88
C LEU A 19 -6.42 2.02 7.64
N VAL A 20 -5.78 3.18 7.71
CA VAL A 20 -4.84 3.63 6.68
C VAL A 20 -3.46 3.72 7.30
N ILE A 21 -2.52 2.96 6.76
CA ILE A 21 -1.10 3.02 7.12
C ILE A 21 -0.42 3.96 6.14
N SER A 22 -0.08 5.15 6.62
CA SER A 22 0.50 6.24 5.83
C SER A 22 1.93 5.95 5.38
N PRO A 23 2.45 6.70 4.39
CA PRO A 23 3.88 6.72 4.10
C PRO A 23 4.69 7.16 5.32
N GLY A 24 5.98 6.78 5.35
CA GLY A 24 6.92 7.21 6.37
C GLY A 24 8.36 6.93 5.94
N PRO A 25 9.35 7.56 6.61
CA PRO A 25 10.74 7.15 6.49
C PRO A 25 10.96 5.76 7.12
N CYS A 26 12.10 5.14 6.83
CA CYS A 26 12.56 3.86 7.39
C CYS A 26 11.94 2.60 6.76
N THR A 27 12.42 1.43 7.19
CA THR A 27 11.95 0.11 6.71
C THR A 27 10.68 -0.34 7.45
N PRO A 28 9.89 -1.29 6.91
CA PRO A 28 8.74 -1.86 7.62
C PRO A 28 9.09 -2.48 8.99
N THR A 29 10.29 -3.03 9.14
CA THR A 29 10.80 -3.55 10.43
C THR A 29 11.04 -2.46 11.47
N GLU A 30 11.22 -1.22 11.02
CA GLU A 30 11.42 -0.05 11.87
C GLU A 30 10.15 0.82 11.98
N ALA A 31 9.08 0.46 11.26
CA ALA A 31 7.85 1.25 11.13
C ALA A 31 6.92 1.18 12.37
N GLY A 32 7.49 1.01 13.57
CA GLY A 32 6.74 0.93 14.83
C GLY A 32 5.71 -0.20 14.80
N ILE A 33 4.48 0.10 15.21
CA ILE A 33 3.40 -0.91 15.28
C ILE A 33 2.76 -1.27 13.94
N SER A 34 3.21 -0.71 12.81
CA SER A 34 2.47 -0.81 11.54
C SER A 34 2.24 -2.25 11.07
N VAL A 35 3.26 -3.10 11.14
CA VAL A 35 3.15 -4.53 10.80
C VAL A 35 2.21 -5.24 11.77
N SER A 36 2.39 -5.03 13.07
CA SER A 36 1.54 -5.62 14.11
C SER A 36 0.08 -5.18 13.99
N ALA A 37 -0.17 -3.92 13.62
CA ALA A 37 -1.51 -3.39 13.40
C ALA A 37 -2.17 -4.05 12.19
N ILE A 38 -1.45 -4.23 11.09
CA ILE A 38 -1.97 -4.95 9.93
C ILE A 38 -2.36 -6.38 10.32
N GLN A 39 -1.50 -7.08 11.05
CA GLN A 39 -1.78 -8.46 11.50
C GLN A 39 -2.97 -8.53 12.46
N GLU A 40 -3.06 -7.60 13.42
CA GLU A 40 -4.12 -7.56 14.43
C GLU A 40 -5.50 -7.23 13.83
N PHE A 41 -5.55 -6.34 12.85
CA PHE A 41 -6.79 -5.84 12.25
C PHE A 41 -7.14 -6.51 10.91
N ALA A 42 -6.29 -7.41 10.40
CA ALA A 42 -6.58 -8.21 9.22
C ALA A 42 -7.89 -8.99 9.40
N GLY A 43 -8.83 -8.79 8.47
CA GLY A 43 -10.16 -9.42 8.52
C GLY A 43 -11.13 -8.83 9.54
N LYS A 44 -10.74 -7.82 10.32
CA LYS A 44 -11.63 -7.09 11.24
C LYS A 44 -12.20 -5.82 10.61
N LEU A 45 -11.40 -5.15 9.76
CA LEU A 45 -11.77 -3.91 9.08
C LEU A 45 -10.94 -3.71 7.80
N PRO A 46 -11.40 -2.89 6.84
CA PRO A 46 -10.66 -2.57 5.63
C PRO A 46 -9.34 -1.84 5.90
N ILE A 47 -8.26 -2.29 5.27
CA ILE A 47 -6.91 -1.72 5.43
C ILE A 47 -6.37 -1.20 4.09
N LEU A 48 -5.84 0.02 4.09
CA LEU A 48 -5.05 0.57 2.99
C LEU A 48 -3.64 0.91 3.46
N GLY A 49 -2.63 0.36 2.79
CA GLY A 49 -1.22 0.73 2.98
C GLY A 49 -0.71 1.62 1.85
N VAL A 50 -0.08 2.75 2.19
CA VAL A 50 0.51 3.68 1.21
C VAL A 50 2.02 3.73 1.40
N CYS A 51 2.78 3.50 0.32
CA CYS A 51 4.25 3.47 0.29
C CYS A 51 4.85 2.56 1.38
N LEU A 52 5.31 3.09 2.51
CA LEU A 52 5.75 2.29 3.66
C LEU A 52 4.64 1.35 4.13
N GLY A 53 3.38 1.81 4.17
CA GLY A 53 2.24 0.95 4.53
C GLY A 53 2.02 -0.20 3.55
N HIS A 54 2.25 0.01 2.26
CA HIS A 54 2.21 -1.06 1.25
C HIS A 54 3.30 -2.11 1.52
N GLN A 55 4.51 -1.65 1.82
CA GLN A 55 5.63 -2.52 2.19
C GLN A 55 5.36 -3.26 3.51
N SER A 56 4.76 -2.60 4.50
CA SER A 56 4.33 -3.22 5.75
C SER A 56 3.27 -4.30 5.54
N ILE A 57 2.36 -4.14 4.56
CA ILE A 57 1.42 -5.22 4.19
C ILE A 57 2.20 -6.41 3.61
N GLY A 58 3.13 -6.17 2.69
CA GLY A 58 4.01 -7.22 2.17
C GLY A 58 4.70 -8.00 3.28
N ALA A 59 5.35 -7.28 4.21
CA ALA A 59 6.05 -7.86 5.35
C ALA A 59 5.11 -8.59 6.32
N ALA A 60 3.94 -8.03 6.62
CA ALA A 60 2.97 -8.62 7.55
C ALA A 60 2.49 -10.02 7.14
N PHE A 61 2.47 -10.29 5.82
CA PHE A 61 2.09 -11.58 5.24
C PHE A 61 3.30 -12.44 4.83
N GLY A 62 4.53 -12.03 5.16
CA GLY A 62 5.74 -12.82 4.97
C GLY A 62 6.50 -12.55 3.66
N GLY A 63 6.21 -11.46 2.96
CA GLY A 63 6.99 -11.02 1.80
C GLY A 63 8.24 -10.24 2.19
N ASP A 64 9.34 -10.42 1.46
CA ASP A 64 10.57 -9.67 1.74
C ASP A 64 10.50 -8.26 1.18
N ILE A 65 11.14 -7.34 1.89
CA ILE A 65 11.28 -5.94 1.50
C ILE A 65 12.74 -5.72 1.16
N VAL A 66 12.99 -5.46 -0.12
CA VAL A 66 14.34 -5.35 -0.69
C VAL A 66 14.56 -3.97 -1.25
N ARG A 67 15.83 -3.61 -1.48
CA ARG A 67 16.15 -2.39 -2.22
C ARG A 67 15.60 -2.46 -3.64
N ALA A 68 14.98 -1.36 -4.07
CA ALA A 68 14.56 -1.18 -5.45
C ALA A 68 15.78 -1.24 -6.37
N ALA A 69 15.58 -1.77 -7.59
CA ALA A 69 16.63 -1.74 -8.62
C ALA A 69 16.95 -0.30 -9.02
N HIS A 70 15.93 0.56 -9.01
CA HIS A 70 16.04 1.98 -9.31
C HIS A 70 15.42 2.80 -8.17
N ILE A 71 16.21 3.70 -7.58
CA ILE A 71 15.69 4.61 -6.56
C ILE A 71 14.86 5.70 -7.24
N MET A 72 13.61 5.84 -6.78
CA MET A 72 12.64 6.79 -7.34
C MET A 72 12.30 7.84 -6.28
N HIS A 73 12.68 9.10 -6.51
CA HIS A 73 12.37 10.20 -5.58
C HIS A 73 11.84 11.40 -6.36
N GLY A 74 10.52 11.61 -6.32
CA GLY A 74 9.87 12.69 -7.04
C GLY A 74 9.77 12.48 -8.55
N LYS A 75 9.85 11.22 -8.99
CA LYS A 75 9.71 10.84 -10.40
C LYS A 75 8.32 10.28 -10.66
N THR A 76 7.85 10.43 -11.88
CA THR A 76 6.58 9.86 -12.33
C THR A 76 6.81 8.66 -13.23
N SER A 77 5.98 7.64 -13.09
CA SER A 77 5.91 6.49 -14.00
C SER A 77 4.47 6.27 -14.42
N GLU A 78 4.28 5.70 -15.60
CA GLU A 78 3.01 5.11 -15.99
C GLU A 78 2.81 3.80 -15.24
N VAL A 79 1.62 3.61 -14.67
CA VAL A 79 1.24 2.46 -13.87
C VAL A 79 0.06 1.76 -14.54
N GLU A 80 0.28 0.52 -14.94
CA GLU A 80 -0.75 -0.36 -15.46
C GLU A 80 -1.40 -1.13 -14.29
N HIS A 81 -2.73 -1.27 -14.32
CA HIS A 81 -3.48 -1.98 -13.28
C HIS A 81 -4.46 -3.01 -13.85
N ASP A 82 -4.94 -3.91 -13.01
CA ASP A 82 -5.86 -4.99 -13.38
C ASP A 82 -7.35 -4.59 -13.36
N SER A 83 -7.62 -3.29 -13.31
CA SER A 83 -8.96 -2.70 -13.17
C SER A 83 -9.81 -3.28 -12.02
N CYS A 84 -9.18 -3.79 -10.95
CA CYS A 84 -9.93 -4.20 -9.75
C CYS A 84 -10.66 -3.02 -9.10
N GLU A 85 -11.53 -3.34 -8.16
CA GLU A 85 -12.40 -2.39 -7.45
C GLU A 85 -11.70 -1.15 -6.87
N LEU A 86 -10.43 -1.25 -6.44
CA LEU A 86 -9.65 -0.10 -5.99
C LEU A 86 -9.36 0.92 -7.12
N PHE A 87 -9.20 0.44 -8.36
CA PHE A 87 -8.91 1.23 -9.55
C PHE A 87 -10.13 1.45 -10.44
N LYS A 88 -11.34 1.32 -9.89
CA LYS A 88 -12.57 1.61 -10.62
C LYS A 88 -12.54 3.05 -11.15
N ASP A 89 -12.89 3.23 -12.42
CA ASP A 89 -12.93 4.52 -13.11
C ASP A 89 -11.56 5.27 -13.12
N VAL A 90 -10.45 4.54 -12.97
CA VAL A 90 -9.08 5.04 -13.15
C VAL A 90 -8.58 4.69 -14.55
N ALA A 91 -7.85 5.61 -15.19
CA ALA A 91 -7.24 5.38 -16.48
C ALA A 91 -6.17 4.29 -16.41
N ASN A 92 -6.03 3.50 -17.47
CA ASN A 92 -5.08 2.40 -17.54
C ASN A 92 -4.21 2.51 -18.82
N PRO A 93 -2.92 2.83 -18.72
CA PRO A 93 -2.19 3.19 -17.51
C PRO A 93 -2.58 4.59 -16.97
N PHE A 94 -2.16 4.89 -15.74
CA PHE A 94 -2.19 6.25 -15.18
C PHE A 94 -0.82 6.69 -14.69
N THR A 95 -0.58 8.00 -14.69
CA THR A 95 0.63 8.60 -14.14
C THR A 95 0.59 8.63 -12.62
N ALA A 96 1.61 8.07 -11.96
CA ALA A 96 1.77 8.08 -10.51
C ALA A 96 3.15 8.59 -10.09
N THR A 97 3.21 9.34 -8.99
CA THR A 97 4.48 9.78 -8.41
C THR A 97 5.07 8.73 -7.48
N ARG A 98 6.36 8.46 -7.65
CA ARG A 98 7.13 7.45 -6.92
C ARG A 98 8.15 8.12 -6.00
N TYR A 99 8.14 7.69 -4.74
CA TYR A 99 9.03 8.15 -3.66
C TYR A 99 9.49 6.95 -2.82
N HIS A 100 10.21 6.01 -3.43
CA HIS A 100 10.62 4.80 -2.75
C HIS A 100 12.06 4.40 -3.09
N SER A 101 12.67 3.70 -2.14
CA SER A 101 13.98 3.05 -2.25
C SER A 101 13.90 1.56 -1.92
N LEU A 102 12.74 1.11 -1.43
CA LEU A 102 12.43 -0.24 -1.02
C LEU A 102 11.14 -0.69 -1.71
N VAL A 103 11.06 -1.97 -2.03
CA VAL A 103 9.93 -2.59 -2.70
C VAL A 103 9.69 -4.00 -2.17
N ILE A 104 8.49 -4.52 -2.39
CA ILE A 104 8.18 -5.93 -2.14
C ILE A 104 8.91 -6.78 -3.17
N ALA A 105 9.69 -7.76 -2.72
CA ALA A 105 10.39 -8.68 -3.61
C ALA A 105 9.37 -9.60 -4.33
N PRO A 106 9.32 -9.60 -5.68
CA PRO A 106 8.36 -10.43 -6.40
C PRO A 106 8.52 -11.93 -6.15
N LYS A 107 9.76 -12.39 -5.87
CA LYS A 107 10.09 -13.80 -5.65
C LYS A 107 9.52 -14.36 -4.35
N THR A 108 9.33 -13.50 -3.35
CA THR A 108 8.81 -13.90 -2.04
C THR A 108 7.43 -13.33 -1.77
N LEU A 109 6.75 -12.85 -2.82
CA LEU A 109 5.36 -12.39 -2.71
C LEU A 109 4.48 -13.57 -2.23
N PRO A 110 3.84 -13.45 -1.04
CA PRO A 110 3.01 -14.50 -0.48
C PRO A 110 1.83 -14.84 -1.39
N ALA A 111 1.43 -16.11 -1.42
CA ALA A 111 0.31 -16.57 -2.24
C ALA A 111 -1.03 -15.90 -1.89
N CYS A 112 -1.21 -15.42 -0.65
CA CYS A 112 -2.41 -14.69 -0.23
C CYS A 112 -2.49 -13.27 -0.80
N LEU A 113 -1.38 -12.72 -1.31
CA LEU A 113 -1.33 -11.42 -1.97
C LEU A 113 -1.36 -11.60 -3.50
N LYS A 114 -2.10 -10.71 -4.17
CA LYS A 114 -2.17 -10.61 -5.62
C LYS A 114 -1.67 -9.22 -6.03
N VAL A 115 -0.75 -9.17 -7.00
CA VAL A 115 -0.36 -7.90 -7.64
C VAL A 115 -1.52 -7.39 -8.49
N THR A 116 -1.89 -6.13 -8.29
CA THR A 116 -2.99 -5.46 -9.00
C THR A 116 -2.51 -4.30 -9.84
N ALA A 117 -1.28 -3.81 -9.64
CA ALA A 117 -0.68 -2.81 -10.52
C ALA A 117 0.84 -2.94 -10.61
N ARG A 118 1.40 -2.56 -11.76
CA ARG A 118 2.85 -2.53 -12.04
C ARG A 118 3.26 -1.26 -12.76
N ALA A 119 4.47 -0.80 -12.53
CA ALA A 119 5.04 0.30 -13.30
C ALA A 119 5.46 -0.21 -14.70
N CYS A 120 5.14 0.55 -15.75
CA CYS A 120 5.41 0.11 -17.12
C CYS A 120 6.91 0.12 -17.47
N ASP A 121 7.70 0.97 -16.82
CA ASP A 121 9.12 1.19 -17.10
C ASP A 121 10.04 0.11 -16.54
N ASP A 122 9.78 -0.37 -15.32
CA ASP A 122 10.65 -1.33 -14.61
C ASP A 122 9.91 -2.57 -14.07
N GLN A 123 8.60 -2.68 -14.33
CA GLN A 123 7.73 -3.79 -13.88
C GLN A 123 7.63 -3.95 -12.36
N GLU A 124 8.02 -2.93 -11.59
CA GLU A 124 7.90 -2.95 -10.15
C GLU A 124 6.45 -3.09 -9.69
N ILE A 125 6.26 -3.74 -8.54
CA ILE A 125 4.95 -3.92 -7.93
C ILE A 125 4.49 -2.55 -7.41
N MET A 126 3.44 -2.01 -8.03
CA MET A 126 2.88 -0.70 -7.66
C MET A 126 1.61 -0.80 -6.84
N ALA A 127 0.93 -1.95 -6.89
CA ALA A 127 -0.17 -2.24 -5.99
C ALA A 127 -0.37 -3.74 -5.76
N ILE A 128 -0.88 -4.07 -4.58
CA ILE A 128 -1.28 -5.41 -4.16
C ILE A 128 -2.66 -5.36 -3.51
N ARG A 129 -3.35 -6.50 -3.52
CA ARG A 129 -4.50 -6.77 -2.67
C ARG A 129 -4.37 -8.15 -2.03
N HIS A 130 -4.93 -8.32 -0.84
CA HIS A 130 -5.16 -9.64 -0.28
C HIS A 130 -6.29 -10.32 -1.07
N ARG A 131 -6.20 -11.64 -1.26
CA ARG A 131 -7.19 -12.40 -2.03
C ARG A 131 -8.53 -12.52 -1.32
N ASP A 132 -8.47 -12.75 -0.01
CA ASP A 132 -9.66 -13.08 0.79
C ASP A 132 -10.05 -11.99 1.81
N LEU A 133 -9.24 -10.94 1.97
CA LEU A 133 -9.41 -9.92 3.02
C LEU A 133 -9.48 -8.54 2.38
N PRO A 134 -10.21 -7.57 2.98
CA PRO A 134 -10.31 -6.21 2.48
C PRO A 134 -9.02 -5.42 2.79
N ILE A 135 -7.91 -5.84 2.19
CA ILE A 135 -6.59 -5.26 2.42
C ILE A 135 -5.96 -4.93 1.08
N TRP A 136 -5.58 -3.67 0.92
CA TRP A 136 -4.94 -3.15 -0.28
C TRP A 136 -3.68 -2.39 0.06
N GLY A 137 -2.68 -2.45 -0.81
CA GLY A 137 -1.46 -1.67 -0.67
C GLY A 137 -1.10 -1.01 -1.99
N ILE A 138 -0.72 0.27 -1.97
CA ILE A 138 -0.22 1.03 -3.11
C ILE A 138 1.17 1.60 -2.82
N GLN A 139 2.12 1.42 -3.74
CA GLN A 139 3.51 1.84 -3.56
C GLN A 139 3.75 3.31 -3.91
N PHE A 140 2.86 3.91 -4.70
CA PHE A 140 2.88 5.33 -5.06
C PHE A 140 2.09 6.17 -4.05
N HIS A 141 2.26 7.49 -4.13
CA HIS A 141 1.60 8.46 -3.25
C HIS A 141 0.32 9.01 -3.91
N PRO A 142 -0.89 8.53 -3.54
CA PRO A 142 -2.15 9.05 -4.09
C PRO A 142 -2.43 10.49 -3.67
N GLU A 143 -1.82 10.96 -2.58
CA GLU A 143 -1.96 12.33 -2.09
C GLU A 143 -1.10 13.35 -2.85
N SER A 144 -0.14 12.88 -3.66
CA SER A 144 0.71 13.76 -4.46
C SER A 144 -0.10 14.48 -5.53
N ILE A 145 0.09 15.80 -5.67
CA ILE A 145 -0.53 16.63 -6.72
C ILE A 145 -0.32 16.06 -8.13
N LEU A 146 0.82 15.40 -8.34
CA LEU A 146 1.20 14.82 -9.63
C LEU A 146 0.51 13.48 -9.90
N THR A 147 -0.10 12.84 -8.89
CA THR A 147 -0.92 11.63 -9.06
C THR A 147 -2.39 12.01 -9.25
N LYS A 148 -2.76 12.41 -10.48
CA LYS A 148 -4.13 12.88 -10.79
C LYS A 148 -5.23 11.86 -10.42
N ALA A 149 -4.92 10.57 -10.51
CA ALA A 149 -5.84 9.48 -10.17
C ALA A 149 -5.98 9.22 -8.66
N GLY A 150 -5.12 9.82 -7.82
CA GLY A 150 -5.00 9.44 -6.42
C GLY A 150 -6.26 9.69 -5.59
N MET A 151 -6.96 10.81 -5.83
CA MET A 151 -8.22 11.10 -5.16
C MET A 151 -9.34 10.11 -5.54
N ALA A 152 -9.37 9.64 -6.78
CA ALA A 152 -10.33 8.62 -7.22
C ALA A 152 -10.05 7.27 -6.53
N ILE A 153 -8.77 6.88 -6.44
CA ILE A 153 -8.34 5.64 -5.75
C ILE A 153 -8.72 5.69 -4.26
N LEU A 154 -8.46 6.81 -3.57
CA LEU A 154 -8.84 6.98 -2.17
C LEU A 154 -10.36 6.94 -1.98
N LYS A 155 -11.12 7.59 -2.87
CA LYS A 155 -12.58 7.53 -2.86
C LYS A 155 -13.09 6.10 -3.05
N ASN A 156 -12.49 5.34 -3.97
CA ASN A 156 -12.83 3.94 -4.17
C ASN A 156 -12.61 3.14 -2.90
N PHE A 157 -11.44 3.25 -2.26
CA PHE A 157 -11.17 2.59 -0.97
C PHE A 157 -12.22 2.88 0.10
N LEU A 158 -12.67 4.14 0.21
CA LEU A 158 -13.72 4.52 1.18
C LEU A 158 -15.07 3.86 0.89
N LEU A 159 -15.33 3.43 -0.34
CA LEU A 159 -16.54 2.71 -0.73
C LEU A 159 -16.42 1.19 -0.57
N LEU A 160 -15.21 0.66 -0.41
CA LEU A 160 -14.97 -0.76 -0.18
C LEU A 160 -15.34 -1.14 1.27
N LYS A 161 -15.75 -2.40 1.42
CA LYS A 161 -16.16 -3.05 2.66
C LYS A 161 -15.36 -4.32 2.86
#